data_AF-D6SMQ4-F1
#
_entry.id   AF-D6SMQ4-F1
#
_cell.length_a   1.000
_cell.length_b   1.000
_cell.length_c   1.000
_cell.angle_alpha   90.00
_cell.angle_beta   90.00
_cell.angle_gamma   90.00
#
_symmetry.space_group_name_H-M   'P 1'
#
loop_
_entity.id
_entity.type
_entity.pdbx_description
1 polymer ?
#
loop_
_entity_poly.entity_id
_entity_poly.type
_entity_poly.pdbx_seq_one_letter_code
_entity_poly.pdbx_strand_id
1 'polypeptide(L)'
;MRIFGPGYRQSQEDSPGENPRVRRFRRKYSQGDVIEGTVLEYDSSQLAWVLVDDLRILAWTRNNHFRGRLLHLQVESMHPEIVLKEVEYDPEGKKRISIMV
;
A
#
# COMPACT_ATOMS: atom_id res chain seq x y z
N MET A 1 1.73 42.92 31.07
CA MET A 1 0.95 41.67 31.18
C MET A 1 0.91 41.03 29.81
N ARG A 2 1.54 39.86 29.62
CA ARG A 2 1.61 39.16 28.33
C ARG A 2 0.38 38.27 28.17
N ILE A 3 -0.52 38.66 27.27
CA ILE A 3 -1.67 37.86 26.86
C ILE A 3 -1.22 36.88 25.77
N PHE A 4 -0.90 35.65 26.17
CA PHE A 4 -0.75 34.55 25.24
C PHE A 4 -2.12 34.21 24.66
N GLY A 5 -2.39 34.66 23.43
CA GLY A 5 -3.51 34.13 22.65
C GLY A 5 -3.26 32.66 22.34
N PRO A 6 -4.29 31.79 22.38
CA PRO A 6 -4.11 30.40 21.99
C PRO A 6 -3.67 30.40 20.52
N GLY A 7 -2.46 29.91 20.28
CA GLY A 7 -1.93 29.72 18.95
C GLY A 7 -2.85 28.81 18.17
N TYR A 8 -3.60 29.40 17.24
CA TYR A 8 -4.18 28.69 16.11
C TYR A 8 -3.00 28.15 15.29
N ARG A 9 -2.53 26.98 15.68
CA ARG A 9 -1.62 26.16 14.88
C ARG A 9 -2.38 25.87 13.60
N GLN A 10 -1.95 26.51 12.51
CA GLN A 10 -2.51 26.34 11.18
C GLN A 10 -2.56 24.85 10.85
N SER A 11 -3.75 24.27 10.97
CA SER A 11 -4.10 22.99 10.37
C SER A 11 -4.18 23.25 8.88
N GLN A 12 -3.05 23.00 8.23
CA GLN A 12 -2.81 22.92 6.80
C GLN A 12 -4.07 22.41 6.07
N GLU A 13 -4.61 23.24 5.18
CA GLU A 13 -5.85 23.04 4.43
C GLU A 13 -6.06 21.58 4.01
N ASP A 14 -7.00 20.94 4.68
CA ASP A 14 -7.54 19.64 4.32
C ASP A 14 -8.48 19.83 3.13
N SER A 15 -8.07 19.38 1.94
CA SER A 15 -8.97 19.24 0.80
C SER A 15 -10.20 18.43 1.25
N PRO A 16 -11.43 18.99 1.22
CA PRO A 16 -12.60 18.41 1.90
C PRO A 16 -13.16 17.11 1.29
N GLY A 17 -12.41 16.46 0.39
CA GLY A 17 -12.82 15.23 -0.31
C GLY A 17 -11.84 14.05 -0.18
N GLU A 18 -10.67 14.21 0.44
CA GLU A 18 -9.67 13.13 0.47
C GLU A 18 -9.67 12.36 1.80
N ASN A 19 -9.79 11.03 1.70
CA ASN A 19 -9.83 10.15 2.87
C ASN A 19 -8.54 10.31 3.71
N PRO A 20 -8.61 10.58 5.02
CA PRO A 20 -7.44 10.80 5.87
C PRO A 20 -6.46 9.61 5.88
N ARG A 21 -6.94 8.38 5.62
CA ARG A 21 -6.09 7.19 5.49
C ARG A 21 -5.24 7.23 4.22
N VAL A 22 -5.82 7.66 3.10
CA VAL A 22 -5.11 7.84 1.82
C VAL A 22 -4.01 8.88 1.97
N ARG A 23 -4.29 9.99 2.66
CA ARG A 23 -3.27 11.01 2.96
C ARG A 23 -2.11 10.46 3.79
N ARG A 24 -2.40 9.63 4.79
CA ARG A 24 -1.35 8.97 5.60
C ARG A 24 -0.52 8.01 4.76
N PHE A 25 -1.16 7.21 3.93
CA PHE A 25 -0.49 6.29 3.01
C PHE A 25 0.47 7.05 2.07
N ARG A 26 0.00 8.15 1.47
CA ARG A 26 0.80 9.04 0.62
C ARG A 26 1.95 9.76 1.32
N ARG A 27 1.84 9.98 2.63
CA ARG A 27 2.94 10.54 3.42
C ARG A 27 3.97 9.49 3.84
N LYS A 28 3.56 8.22 3.92
CA LYS A 28 4.40 7.11 4.41
C LYS A 28 5.15 6.42 3.27
N TYR A 29 4.52 6.29 2.10
CA TYR A 29 5.06 5.56 0.97
C TYR A 29 5.17 6.42 -0.28
N SER A 30 6.13 6.07 -1.13
CA SER A 30 6.39 6.67 -2.43
C SER A 30 6.24 5.65 -3.55
N GLN A 31 6.09 6.14 -4.77
CA GLN A 31 6.13 5.29 -5.96
C GLN A 31 7.44 4.50 -6.01
N GLY A 32 7.36 3.20 -6.28
CA GLY A 32 8.49 2.28 -6.31
C GLY A 32 8.75 1.54 -5.00
N ASP A 33 8.18 2.00 -3.87
CA ASP A 33 8.33 1.32 -2.58
C ASP A 33 7.70 -0.07 -2.61
N VAL A 34 8.33 -1.02 -1.92
CA VAL A 34 7.79 -2.36 -1.70
C VAL A 34 7.19 -2.42 -0.30
N ILE A 35 5.91 -2.78 -0.24
CA ILE A 35 5.12 -2.84 0.98
C ILE A 35 4.49 -4.22 1.13
N GLU A 36 4.19 -4.60 2.36
CA GLU A 36 3.50 -5.84 2.67
C GLU A 36 2.00 -5.60 2.74
N GLY A 37 1.23 -6.44 2.06
CA GLY A 37 -0.22 -6.39 2.06
C GLY A 37 -0.83 -7.76 2.29
N THR A 38 -1.95 -7.81 3.01
CA THR A 38 -2.71 -9.04 3.17
C THR A 38 -3.81 -9.13 2.14
N VAL A 39 -3.88 -10.22 1.39
CA VAL A 39 -4.97 -10.46 0.43
C VAL A 39 -6.28 -10.61 1.18
N LEU A 40 -7.27 -9.78 0.87
CA LEU A 40 -8.61 -9.90 1.42
C LEU A 40 -9.49 -10.74 0.50
N GLU A 41 -9.62 -10.30 -0.75
CA GLU A 41 -10.54 -10.85 -1.72
C GLU A 41 -10.03 -10.59 -3.14
N TYR A 42 -10.46 -11.43 -4.08
CA TYR A 42 -10.20 -11.24 -5.50
C TYR A 42 -11.42 -10.60 -6.14
N ASP A 43 -11.21 -9.49 -6.85
CA ASP A 43 -12.23 -8.85 -7.66
C ASP A 43 -12.32 -9.52 -9.04
N SER A 44 -11.17 -9.89 -9.61
CA SER A 44 -11.08 -10.67 -10.84
C SER A 44 -9.80 -11.51 -10.89
N SER A 45 -9.65 -12.33 -11.93
CA SER A 45 -8.40 -13.05 -12.19
C SER A 45 -7.25 -12.03 -12.30
N GLN A 46 -6.25 -12.14 -11.43
CA GLN A 46 -5.09 -11.22 -11.35
C GLN A 46 -5.35 -9.86 -10.69
N LEU A 47 -6.52 -9.64 -10.09
CA LEU A 47 -6.83 -8.39 -9.37
C LEU A 47 -7.40 -8.70 -7.98
N ALA A 48 -6.68 -8.27 -6.95
CA ALA A 48 -7.04 -8.53 -5.57
C ALA A 48 -7.15 -7.24 -4.76
N TRP A 49 -8.15 -7.21 -3.88
CA TRP A 49 -8.21 -6.29 -2.77
C TRP A 49 -7.22 -6.72 -1.70
N VAL A 50 -6.27 -5.85 -1.41
CA VAL A 50 -5.26 -6.05 -0.38
C VAL A 50 -5.44 -5.04 0.74
N LEU A 51 -5.16 -5.46 1.96
CA LEU A 51 -5.12 -4.61 3.14
C LEU A 51 -3.68 -4.15 3.38
N VAL A 52 -3.47 -2.84 3.35
CA VAL A 52 -2.19 -2.21 3.70
C VAL A 52 -2.46 -1.04 4.63
N ASP A 53 -1.88 -1.03 5.84
CA ASP A 53 -2.07 0.03 6.85
C ASP A 53 -3.54 0.47 7.03
N ASP A 54 -4.45 -0.50 7.21
CA ASP A 54 -5.90 -0.29 7.34
C ASP A 54 -6.60 0.37 6.13
N LEU A 55 -5.92 0.40 4.97
CA LEU A 55 -6.47 0.84 3.70
C LEU A 55 -6.65 -0.38 2.79
N ARG A 56 -7.85 -0.48 2.20
CA ARG A 56 -8.13 -1.46 1.14
C ARG A 56 -7.75 -0.85 -0.19
N ILE A 57 -6.81 -1.48 -0.86
CA ILE A 57 -6.23 -1.01 -2.11
C ILE A 57 -6.33 -2.13 -3.14
N LEU A 58 -6.55 -1.77 -4.40
CA LEU A 58 -6.49 -2.71 -5.50
C LEU A 58 -5.04 -3.00 -5.85
N ALA A 59 -4.70 -4.29 -5.92
CA ALA A 59 -3.40 -4.76 -6.32
C ALA A 59 -3.53 -5.73 -7.50
N TRP A 60 -2.68 -5.53 -8.49
CA TRP A 60 -2.43 -6.52 -9.53
C TRP A 60 -1.63 -7.67 -8.95
N THR A 61 -2.19 -8.88 -8.99
CA THR A 61 -1.53 -10.11 -8.53
C THR A 61 -1.14 -10.96 -9.73
N ARG A 62 0.05 -11.57 -9.73
CA ARG A 62 0.48 -12.48 -10.79
C ARG A 62 -0.28 -13.80 -10.72
N ASN A 63 -0.54 -14.30 -9.52
CA ASN A 63 -1.24 -15.57 -9.29
C ASN A 63 -2.42 -15.39 -8.34
N ASN A 64 -3.37 -16.33 -8.40
CA ASN A 64 -4.43 -16.43 -7.40
C ASN A 64 -3.85 -17.07 -6.13
N HIS A 65 -3.34 -16.21 -5.25
CA HIS A 65 -2.94 -16.58 -3.90
C HIS A 65 -4.16 -16.83 -3.01
N PHE A 66 -3.94 -17.53 -1.90
CA PHE A 66 -5.00 -17.72 -0.91
C PHE A 66 -5.32 -16.39 -0.20
N ARG A 67 -6.61 -16.18 0.09
CA ARG A 67 -7.07 -15.09 0.96
C ARG A 67 -6.37 -15.20 2.32
N GLY A 68 -5.95 -14.07 2.88
CA GLY A 68 -5.18 -13.99 4.11
C GLY A 68 -3.66 -14.16 3.94
N ARG A 69 -3.17 -14.45 2.73
CA ARG A 69 -1.72 -14.51 2.47
C ARG A 69 -1.12 -13.11 2.44
N LEU A 70 0.08 -12.98 3.01
CA LEU A 70 0.92 -11.80 2.86
C LEU A 70 1.59 -11.81 1.49
N LEU A 71 1.47 -10.71 0.77
CA LEU A 71 2.12 -10.45 -0.51
C LEU A 71 3.01 -9.22 -0.38
N HIS A 72 4.12 -9.25 -1.12
CA HIS A 72 4.95 -8.09 -1.34
C HIS A 72 4.47 -7.37 -2.59
N LEU A 73 4.17 -6.10 -2.42
CA LEU A 73 3.53 -5.27 -3.42
C LEU A 73 4.38 -4.04 -3.65
N GLN A 74 4.70 -3.73 -4.90
CA GLN A 74 5.32 -2.48 -5.26
C GLN A 74 4.25 -1.43 -5.55
N VAL A 75 4.47 -0.22 -5.05
CA VAL A 75 3.65 0.95 -5.37
C VAL A 75 3.94 1.38 -6.81
N GLU A 76 3.01 1.10 -7.73
CA GLU A 76 3.16 1.46 -9.14
C GLU A 76 2.71 2.90 -9.40
N SER A 77 1.61 3.32 -8.80
CA SER A 77 1.11 4.69 -8.89
C SER A 77 0.44 5.14 -7.59
N MET A 78 0.54 6.42 -7.28
CA MET A 78 -0.07 7.07 -6.10
C MET A 78 -1.17 8.06 -6.47
N HIS A 79 -1.22 8.48 -7.75
CA HIS A 79 -2.15 9.47 -8.30
C HIS A 79 -2.51 9.10 -9.75
N PRO A 80 -3.78 9.27 -10.19
CA PRO A 80 -4.94 9.72 -9.40
C PRO A 80 -5.44 8.67 -8.40
N GLU A 81 -5.25 7.38 -8.68
CA GLU A 81 -5.59 6.26 -7.81
C GLU A 81 -4.31 5.53 -7.35
N ILE A 82 -4.37 4.90 -6.16
CA ILE A 82 -3.24 4.10 -5.66
C ILE A 82 -3.33 2.72 -6.32
N VAL A 83 -2.31 2.38 -7.09
CA VAL A 83 -2.19 1.10 -7.77
C VAL A 83 -0.97 0.36 -7.23
N LEU A 84 -1.21 -0.86 -6.78
CA LEU A 84 -0.18 -1.76 -6.29
C LEU A 84 0.01 -2.91 -7.28
N LYS A 85 1.23 -3.42 -7.35
CA LYS A 85 1.57 -4.56 -8.19
C LYS A 85 2.39 -5.57 -7.41
N GLU A 86 1.97 -6.81 -7.44
CA GLU A 86 2.71 -7.91 -6.83
C GLU A 86 4.10 -8.03 -7.44
N VAL A 87 5.08 -8.09 -6.55
CA VAL A 87 6.48 -8.35 -6.89
C VAL A 87 6.92 -9.61 -6.17
N GLU A 88 7.71 -10.43 -6.87
CA GLU A 88 8.45 -11.52 -6.23
C GLU A 88 9.55 -10.89 -5.39
N TYR A 89 9.22 -10.56 -4.15
CA TYR A 89 10.21 -10.22 -3.15
C TYR A 89 10.63 -11.53 -2.48
N ASP A 90 11.84 -11.97 -2.79
CA ASP A 90 12.48 -13.06 -2.07
C ASP A 90 13.32 -12.41 -0.95
N PRO A 91 12.84 -12.36 0.31
CA PRO A 91 13.59 -11.75 1.40
C PRO A 91 14.90 -12.51 1.70
N GLU A 92 14.97 -13.77 1.27
CA GLU A 92 16.20 -14.54 1.18
C GLU A 92 16.60 -14.57 -0.30
N GLY A 93 17.75 -14.03 -0.69
CA GLY A 93 18.33 -14.24 -2.03
C GLY A 93 18.72 -15.70 -2.32
N LYS A 94 17.96 -16.70 -1.87
CA LYS A 94 18.10 -18.10 -2.23
C LYS A 94 17.41 -18.30 -3.57
N LYS A 95 18.13 -17.86 -4.61
CA LYS A 95 18.14 -18.46 -5.94
C LYS A 95 17.82 -19.95 -5.78
N ARG A 96 16.58 -20.34 -6.06
CA ARG A 96 16.17 -21.75 -6.01
C ARG A 96 16.98 -22.43 -7.10
N ILE A 97 18.08 -23.07 -6.69
CA ILE A 97 18.84 -23.97 -7.54
C ILE A 97 17.87 -25.13 -7.78
N SER A 98 17.19 -25.11 -8.93
CA SER A 98 16.41 -26.24 -9.39
C SER A 98 17.38 -27.40 -9.60
N ILE A 99 17.52 -28.26 -8.60
CA ILE A 99 18.09 -29.59 -8.79
C ILE A 99 16.95 -30.41 -9.39
N MET A 100 16.98 -30.55 -10.72
CA MET A 100 16.29 -31.66 -11.38
C MET A 100 17.02 -32.95 -10.97
N VAL A 101 16.26 -33.88 -10.40
CA VAL A 101 16.66 -35.28 -10.21
C VAL A 101 16.00 -36.10 -11.31
#